data_AF-A0A3Q7JAZ8-F1
#
_entry.id   AF-A0A3Q7JAZ8-F1
#
_cell.length_a   1.000
_cell.length_b   1.000
_cell.length_c   1.000
_cell.angle_alpha   90.00
_cell.angle_beta   90.00
_cell.angle_gamma   90.00
#
_symmetry.space_group_name_H-M   'P 1'
#
loop_
_entity.id
_entity.type
_entity.pdbx_description
1 polymer ?
#
loop_
_entity_poly.entity_id
_entity_poly.type
_entity_poly.pdbx_seq_one_letter_code
_entity_poly.pdbx_strand_id
1 'polypeptide(L)'
;MDRRVDASRKAFIAWEQLCSSKTAGGLNLLDIQTWNKAAINKLQRSLSTKKDRLWVKWVHMYYGKQGTLWDVLAPQASWMERKILQIHKELEVIGWNEEYANQIDKFSIKQLYKALRGNYQKVEWRKLTCNDAACPKRISILYLALQSRLLTGDRLATSGCAEDVHCGVCGTEDESHNCIFFRCLFSSQVWQKERNQRIFRKITRTPAMLAKQVVQERLKVAAKLGAVQFACVTDL
;
A
#
# COMPACT_ATOMS: atom_id res chain seq x y z
N MET A 1 28.50 14.70 -17.00
CA MET A 1 27.03 14.68 -17.24
C MET A 1 26.41 13.71 -16.24
N ASP A 2 25.90 14.26 -15.15
CA ASP A 2 25.34 13.55 -14.00
C ASP A 2 23.93 13.03 -14.34
N ARG A 3 23.82 11.76 -14.72
CA ARG A 3 22.51 11.07 -14.81
C ARG A 3 22.08 10.72 -13.40
N ARG A 4 21.43 11.66 -12.70
CA ARG A 4 20.59 11.30 -11.56
C ARG A 4 19.51 10.35 -12.06
N VAL A 5 19.71 9.07 -11.81
CA VAL A 5 18.74 8.04 -12.10
C VAL A 5 17.57 8.26 -11.16
N ASP A 6 16.47 8.83 -11.68
CA ASP A 6 15.22 8.98 -10.95
C ASP A 6 14.80 7.62 -10.37
N ALA A 7 14.97 7.45 -9.06
CA ALA A 7 14.60 6.23 -8.34
C ALA A 7 13.12 5.89 -8.51
N SER A 8 12.28 6.90 -8.77
CA SER A 8 10.86 6.81 -9.09
C SER A 8 10.55 5.81 -10.23
N ARG A 9 11.36 5.77 -11.29
CA ARG A 9 11.11 4.88 -12.45
C ARG A 9 11.46 3.41 -12.19
N LYS A 10 12.10 3.09 -11.06
CA LYS A 10 12.50 1.72 -10.68
C LYS A 10 11.56 1.05 -9.69
N ALA A 11 10.63 1.81 -9.09
CA ALA A 11 9.68 1.23 -8.15
C ALA A 11 8.72 0.28 -8.90
N PHE A 12 8.91 -1.01 -8.68
CA PHE A 12 8.14 -2.05 -9.33
C PHE A 12 6.65 -1.97 -9.01
N ILE A 13 6.29 -1.55 -7.81
CA ILE A 13 4.93 -1.53 -7.29
C ILE A 13 4.76 -0.26 -6.43
N ALA A 14 3.61 0.41 -6.56
CA ALA A 14 3.28 1.59 -5.77
C ALA A 14 3.25 1.27 -4.26
N TRP A 15 3.65 2.22 -3.42
CA TRP A 15 3.79 2.01 -1.98
C TRP A 15 2.45 1.66 -1.31
N GLU A 16 1.37 2.30 -1.74
CA GLU A 16 0.00 2.09 -1.29
C GLU A 16 -0.43 0.63 -1.50
N GLN A 17 -0.04 0.04 -2.63
CA GLN A 17 -0.33 -1.36 -2.95
C GLN A 17 0.48 -2.31 -2.04
N LEU A 18 1.74 -1.99 -1.72
CA LEU A 18 2.56 -2.79 -0.81
C LEU A 18 2.03 -2.74 0.62
N CYS A 19 1.54 -1.58 1.06
CA CYS A 19 0.94 -1.39 2.36
C CYS A 19 -0.41 -2.09 2.50
N SER A 20 -1.13 -2.34 1.40
CA SER A 20 -2.40 -3.07 1.41
C SER A 20 -2.27 -4.47 2.07
N SER A 21 -3.38 -4.99 2.59
CA SER A 21 -3.32 -6.27 3.31
C SER A 21 -2.89 -7.41 2.37
N LYS A 22 -2.27 -8.45 2.94
CA LYS A 22 -1.91 -9.68 2.18
C LYS A 22 -3.13 -10.25 1.45
N THR A 23 -4.28 -10.27 2.10
CA THR A 23 -5.54 -10.71 1.51
C THR A 23 -6.03 -9.86 0.34
N ALA A 24 -5.57 -8.61 0.23
CA ALA A 24 -5.89 -7.66 -0.83
C ALA A 24 -4.82 -7.60 -1.93
N GLY A 25 -3.79 -8.46 -1.86
CA GLY A 25 -2.70 -8.47 -2.83
C GLY A 25 -1.55 -7.52 -2.50
N GLY A 26 -1.45 -7.03 -1.27
CA GLY A 26 -0.28 -6.32 -0.76
C GLY A 26 0.67 -7.19 0.04
N LEU A 27 1.66 -6.56 0.66
CA LEU A 27 2.62 -7.21 1.56
C LEU A 27 2.32 -6.95 3.03
N ASN A 28 1.26 -6.20 3.33
CA ASN A 28 0.88 -5.77 4.68
C ASN A 28 1.99 -4.96 5.37
N LEU A 29 2.71 -4.15 4.59
CA LEU A 29 3.66 -3.20 5.14
C LEU A 29 2.93 -2.08 5.89
N LEU A 30 3.63 -1.45 6.84
CA LEU A 30 3.08 -0.32 7.57
C LEU A 30 3.04 0.90 6.65
N ASP A 31 1.84 1.42 6.38
CA ASP A 31 1.70 2.74 5.78
C ASP A 31 2.03 3.79 6.85
N ILE A 32 3.25 4.31 6.76
CA ILE A 32 3.77 5.28 7.71
C ILE A 32 2.98 6.59 7.69
N GLN A 33 2.43 7.00 6.53
CA GLN A 33 1.66 8.24 6.42
C GLN A 33 0.35 8.10 7.19
N THR A 34 -0.40 7.01 6.92
CA THR A 34 -1.65 6.72 7.63
C THR A 34 -1.42 6.45 9.12
N TRP A 35 -0.33 5.77 9.49
CA TRP A 35 0.03 5.55 10.89
C TRP A 35 0.36 6.87 11.60
N ASN A 36 1.08 7.77 10.94
CA ASN A 36 1.39 9.09 11.48
C ASN A 36 0.13 9.92 11.71
N LYS A 37 -0.86 9.89 10.80
CA LYS A 37 -2.17 10.54 11.04
C LYS A 37 -2.82 10.02 12.33
N ALA A 38 -2.83 8.70 12.50
CA ALA A 38 -3.39 8.09 13.71
C ALA A 38 -2.61 8.44 14.99
N ALA A 39 -1.28 8.56 14.90
CA ALA A 39 -0.43 8.97 16.01
C ALA A 39 -0.63 10.45 16.38
N ILE A 40 -0.78 11.34 15.39
CA ILE A 40 -1.06 12.77 15.60
C ILE A 40 -2.44 12.94 16.26
N ASN A 41 -3.46 12.18 15.81
CA ASN A 41 -4.78 12.21 16.44
C ASN A 41 -4.75 11.76 17.92
N LYS A 42 -3.82 10.88 18.31
CA LYS A 42 -3.60 10.55 19.73
C LYS A 42 -3.16 11.79 20.54
N LEU A 43 -2.32 12.64 19.96
CA LEU A 43 -1.88 13.88 20.59
C LEU A 43 -3.04 14.87 20.68
N GLN A 44 -3.79 15.05 19.59
CA GLN A 44 -4.99 15.88 19.58
C GLN A 44 -5.98 15.45 20.67
N ARG A 45 -6.25 14.15 20.78
CA ARG A 45 -7.12 13.61 21.82
C ARG A 45 -6.58 13.83 23.24
N SER A 46 -5.27 13.83 23.41
CA SER A 46 -4.67 14.16 24.71
C SER A 46 -4.96 15.61 25.11
N LEU A 47 -5.13 16.52 24.14
CA LEU A 47 -5.58 17.89 24.39
C LEU A 47 -7.02 17.94 24.92
N SER A 48 -7.92 17.13 24.38
CA SER A 48 -9.33 17.12 24.81
C SER A 48 -9.54 16.41 26.16
N THR A 49 -8.78 15.33 26.43
CA THR A 49 -9.06 14.41 27.55
C THR A 49 -8.13 14.58 28.76
N LYS A 50 -6.88 15.06 28.59
CA LYS A 50 -5.85 15.04 29.65
C LYS A 50 -5.33 16.44 29.98
N LYS A 51 -6.19 17.24 30.62
CA LYS A 51 -5.93 18.63 31.00
C LYS A 51 -4.86 18.80 32.10
N ASP A 52 -4.33 17.70 32.65
CA ASP A 52 -3.36 17.69 33.74
C ASP A 52 -1.90 17.80 33.27
N ARG A 53 -1.60 17.46 32.01
CA ARG A 53 -0.24 17.50 31.45
C ARG A 53 0.20 18.94 31.16
N LEU A 54 1.45 19.27 31.49
CA LEU A 54 1.98 20.63 31.35
C LEU A 54 1.87 21.18 29.92
N TRP A 55 2.27 20.41 28.90
CA TRP A 55 2.17 20.84 27.50
C TRP A 55 0.71 21.00 27.05
N VAL A 56 -0.23 20.19 27.58
CA VAL A 56 -1.66 20.34 27.30
C VAL A 56 -2.17 21.65 27.91
N LYS A 57 -1.85 21.92 29.18
CA LYS A 57 -2.19 23.19 29.84
C LYS A 57 -1.62 24.39 29.08
N TRP A 58 -0.36 24.30 28.62
CA TRP A 58 0.27 25.36 27.83
C TRP A 58 -0.50 25.61 26.52
N VAL A 59 -0.88 24.56 25.77
CA VAL A 59 -1.70 24.68 24.56
C VAL A 59 -3.05 25.33 24.86
N HIS A 60 -3.74 24.90 25.93
CA HIS A 60 -5.04 25.50 26.33
C HIS A 60 -4.90 26.96 26.74
N MET A 61 -3.86 27.35 27.48
CA MET A 61 -3.65 28.74 27.91
C MET A 61 -3.30 29.66 26.73
N TYR A 62 -2.51 29.15 25.79
CA TYR A 62 -2.01 29.95 24.67
C TYR A 62 -3.04 30.04 23.54
N TYR A 63 -3.64 28.92 23.14
CA TYR A 63 -4.59 28.83 22.02
C TYR A 63 -6.06 28.82 22.44
N GLY A 64 -6.39 28.40 23.66
CA GLY A 64 -7.79 28.30 24.13
C GLY A 64 -8.50 29.65 24.31
N LYS A 65 -7.78 30.78 24.26
CA LYS A 65 -8.39 32.11 24.22
C LYS A 65 -9.16 32.38 22.92
N GLN A 66 -8.89 31.62 21.86
CA GLN A 66 -9.43 31.82 20.51
C GLN A 66 -10.68 30.96 20.21
N GLY A 67 -11.18 30.17 21.17
CA GLY A 67 -12.36 29.30 21.00
C GLY A 67 -12.15 27.87 21.51
N THR A 68 -13.04 26.95 21.12
CA THR A 68 -12.87 25.50 21.33
C THR A 68 -11.63 25.04 20.56
N LEU A 69 -10.70 24.34 21.23
CA LEU A 69 -9.44 23.87 20.58
C LEU A 69 -9.67 23.03 19.32
N TRP A 70 -10.87 22.46 19.16
CA TRP A 70 -11.29 21.76 17.95
C TRP A 70 -11.31 22.67 16.72
N ASP A 71 -11.83 23.91 16.82
CA ASP A 71 -11.98 24.80 15.66
C ASP A 71 -10.96 25.94 15.62
N VAL A 72 -10.03 26.00 16.58
CA VAL A 72 -9.04 27.09 16.65
C VAL A 72 -8.15 27.14 15.40
N LEU A 73 -8.17 28.30 14.75
CA LEU A 73 -7.20 28.67 13.74
C LEU A 73 -6.01 29.34 14.43
N ALA A 74 -4.89 28.62 14.52
CA ALA A 74 -3.64 29.12 15.11
C ALA A 74 -2.58 29.35 14.02
N PRO A 75 -2.66 30.44 13.22
CA PRO A 75 -1.66 30.73 12.19
C PRO A 75 -0.26 30.98 12.76
N GLN A 76 -0.16 31.47 14.00
CA GLN A 76 1.08 31.71 14.75
C GLN A 76 1.75 30.43 15.26
N ALA A 77 1.04 29.29 15.26
CA ALA A 77 1.57 28.03 15.75
C ALA A 77 2.55 27.41 14.76
N SER A 78 3.51 26.63 15.27
CA SER A 78 4.41 25.85 14.42
C SER A 78 3.64 24.85 13.56
N TRP A 79 4.23 24.44 12.43
CA TRP A 79 3.61 23.46 11.52
C TRP A 79 3.12 22.20 12.26
N MET A 80 3.91 21.70 13.21
CA MET A 80 3.59 20.48 13.97
C MET A 80 2.39 20.69 14.89
N GLU A 81 2.32 21.81 15.59
CA GLU A 81 1.20 22.15 16.47
C GLU A 81 -0.09 22.35 15.66
N ARG A 82 -0.01 23.07 14.54
CA ARG A 82 -1.14 23.23 13.61
C ARG A 82 -1.65 21.87 13.13
N LYS A 83 -0.73 20.96 12.78
CA LYS A 83 -1.08 19.61 12.35
C LYS A 83 -1.79 18.83 13.46
N ILE A 84 -1.35 18.96 14.71
CA ILE A 84 -2.02 18.33 15.87
C ILE A 84 -3.42 18.91 16.07
N LEU A 85 -3.57 20.24 16.02
CA LEU A 85 -4.86 20.90 16.23
C LEU A 85 -5.87 20.55 15.12
N GLN A 86 -5.42 20.47 13.86
CA GLN A 86 -6.28 20.37 12.68
C GLN A 86 -6.40 18.97 12.07
N ILE A 87 -5.75 17.95 12.65
CA ILE A 87 -5.77 16.58 12.06
C ILE A 87 -7.18 16.02 11.90
N HIS A 88 -8.11 16.44 12.76
CA HIS A 88 -9.49 16.01 12.69
C HIS A 88 -10.19 16.34 11.37
N LYS A 89 -9.84 17.45 10.71
CA LYS A 89 -10.43 17.83 9.42
C LYS A 89 -10.15 16.78 8.35
N GLU A 90 -8.99 16.12 8.44
CA GLU A 90 -8.65 15.01 7.55
C GLU A 90 -9.38 13.71 7.92
N LEU A 91 -9.87 13.59 9.15
CA LEU A 91 -10.55 12.40 9.66
C LEU A 91 -12.09 12.52 9.61
N GLU A 92 -12.64 13.72 9.40
CA GLU A 92 -14.07 13.93 9.14
C GLU A 92 -14.57 13.11 7.95
N VAL A 93 -13.71 12.92 6.93
CA VAL A 93 -14.00 12.10 5.74
C VAL A 93 -14.38 10.66 6.08
N ILE A 94 -13.89 10.13 7.22
CA ILE A 94 -14.21 8.77 7.68
C ILE A 94 -15.23 8.76 8.84
N GLY A 95 -15.92 9.88 9.08
CA GLY A 95 -16.90 10.03 10.16
C GLY A 95 -16.28 10.15 11.55
N TRP A 96 -15.00 10.49 11.65
CA TRP A 96 -14.31 10.66 12.94
C TRP A 96 -14.55 12.06 13.49
N ASN A 97 -15.73 12.29 14.05
CA ASN A 97 -16.14 13.57 14.61
C ASN A 97 -15.84 13.70 16.11
N GLU A 98 -16.06 14.90 16.66
CA GLU A 98 -15.87 15.20 18.08
C GLU A 98 -16.72 14.30 18.99
N GLU A 99 -17.97 14.02 18.61
CA GLU A 99 -18.89 13.16 19.36
C GLU A 99 -18.35 11.72 19.50
N TYR A 100 -17.90 11.12 18.40
CA TYR A 100 -17.32 9.78 18.38
C TYR A 100 -15.99 9.74 19.16
N ALA A 101 -15.18 10.78 19.04
CA ALA A 101 -13.92 10.90 19.77
C ALA A 101 -14.15 10.95 21.30
N ASN A 102 -15.23 11.58 21.75
CA ASN A 102 -15.61 11.72 23.15
C ASN A 102 -16.22 10.44 23.74
N GLN A 103 -16.87 9.58 22.93
CA GLN A 103 -17.47 8.31 23.38
C GLN A 103 -16.45 7.18 23.59
N ILE A 104 -15.30 7.23 22.92
CA ILE A 104 -14.28 6.21 23.06
C ILE A 104 -13.59 6.40 24.43
N ASP A 105 -13.54 5.39 25.28
CA ASP A 105 -12.78 5.44 26.55
C ASP A 105 -11.27 5.20 26.33
N LYS A 106 -10.92 4.16 25.55
CA LYS A 106 -9.53 3.76 25.28
C LYS A 106 -9.14 3.96 23.82
N PHE A 107 -8.37 5.01 23.54
CA PHE A 107 -7.80 5.23 22.21
C PHE A 107 -6.63 4.29 21.90
N SER A 108 -6.64 3.70 20.70
CA SER A 108 -5.51 2.95 20.16
C SER A 108 -5.16 3.42 18.75
N ILE A 109 -3.88 3.78 18.55
CA ILE A 109 -3.33 4.12 17.22
C ILE A 109 -3.62 2.98 16.23
N LYS A 110 -3.48 1.73 16.68
CA LYS A 110 -3.70 0.54 15.83
C LYS A 110 -5.16 0.41 15.40
N GLN A 111 -6.12 0.79 16.23
CA GLN A 111 -7.54 0.74 15.89
C GLN A 111 -7.88 1.83 14.87
N LEU A 112 -7.48 3.07 15.12
CA LEU A 112 -7.68 4.17 14.18
C LEU A 112 -6.96 3.92 12.85
N TYR A 113 -5.74 3.40 12.87
CA TYR A 113 -5.01 3.01 11.66
C TYR A 113 -5.78 1.97 10.83
N LYS A 114 -6.43 0.98 11.46
CA LYS A 114 -7.28 0.02 10.75
C LYS A 114 -8.52 0.68 10.18
N ALA A 115 -9.16 1.58 10.92
CA ALA A 115 -10.33 2.32 10.46
C ALA A 115 -10.01 3.20 9.24
N LEU A 116 -8.90 3.94 9.30
CA LEU A 116 -8.41 4.80 8.21
C LEU A 116 -8.13 4.06 6.91
N ARG A 117 -7.71 2.80 7.02
CA ARG A 117 -7.42 1.97 5.85
C ARG A 117 -8.66 1.37 5.21
N GLY A 118 -9.80 1.41 5.88
CA GLY A 118 -11.05 0.82 5.43
C GLY A 118 -10.97 -0.70 5.18
N ASN A 119 -11.94 -1.19 4.43
CA ASN A 119 -12.02 -2.59 4.04
C ASN A 119 -11.39 -2.80 2.67
N TYR A 120 -10.55 -3.82 2.55
CA TYR A 120 -10.00 -4.22 1.27
C TYR A 120 -10.78 -5.39 0.67
N GLN A 121 -10.99 -5.36 -0.64
CA GLN A 121 -11.50 -6.51 -1.37
C GLN A 121 -10.46 -7.65 -1.35
N LYS A 122 -10.92 -8.86 -1.01
CA LYS A 122 -10.05 -10.04 -1.02
C LYS A 122 -9.77 -10.45 -2.46
N VAL A 123 -8.50 -10.62 -2.80
CA VAL A 123 -8.08 -11.12 -4.12
C VAL A 123 -8.01 -12.64 -4.12
N GLU A 124 -8.35 -13.27 -5.25
CA GLU A 124 -8.41 -14.73 -5.35
C GLU A 124 -7.02 -15.39 -5.37
N TRP A 125 -6.05 -14.73 -5.98
CA TRP A 125 -4.66 -15.18 -6.07
C TRP A 125 -3.91 -15.09 -4.73
N ARG A 126 -4.52 -14.55 -3.66
CA ARG A 126 -3.90 -14.46 -2.32
C ARG A 126 -3.36 -15.79 -1.82
N LYS A 127 -3.96 -16.92 -2.21
CA LYS A 127 -3.53 -18.27 -1.81
C LYS A 127 -2.13 -18.65 -2.31
N LEU A 128 -1.61 -17.97 -3.34
CA LEU A 128 -0.26 -18.19 -3.88
C LEU A 128 0.82 -17.47 -3.08
N THR A 129 0.47 -16.39 -2.37
CA THR A 129 1.45 -15.49 -1.73
C THR A 129 1.23 -15.36 -0.22
N CYS A 130 0.02 -15.68 0.27
CA CYS A 130 -0.36 -15.56 1.67
C CYS A 130 -0.32 -16.93 2.34
N ASN A 131 0.34 -16.99 3.50
CA ASN A 131 0.44 -18.20 4.34
C ASN A 131 1.05 -19.41 3.60
N ASP A 132 1.90 -19.17 2.60
CA ASP A 132 2.74 -20.22 2.03
C ASP A 132 3.92 -20.49 2.98
N ALA A 133 4.23 -21.77 3.19
CA ALA A 133 5.41 -22.21 3.94
C ALA A 133 6.72 -22.05 3.14
N ALA A 134 6.64 -21.54 1.91
CA ALA A 134 7.80 -21.18 1.10
C ALA A 134 8.64 -20.09 1.76
N CYS A 135 9.95 -20.10 1.50
CA CYS A 135 10.83 -19.07 2.04
C CYS A 135 10.48 -17.68 1.50
N PRO A 136 10.70 -16.60 2.28
CA PRO A 136 10.31 -15.24 1.90
C PRO A 136 10.83 -14.79 0.52
N LYS A 137 12.05 -15.20 0.16
CA LYS A 137 12.65 -14.89 -1.16
C LYS A 137 11.79 -15.42 -2.32
N ARG A 138 11.29 -16.65 -2.22
CA ARG A 138 10.44 -17.26 -3.25
C ARG A 138 9.09 -16.55 -3.35
N ILE A 139 8.49 -16.22 -2.21
CA ILE A 139 7.22 -15.49 -2.15
C ILE A 139 7.37 -14.10 -2.77
N SER A 140 8.46 -13.38 -2.46
CA SER A 140 8.74 -12.06 -3.04
C SER A 140 8.95 -12.11 -4.55
N ILE A 141 9.70 -13.09 -5.06
CA ILE A 141 9.90 -13.27 -6.52
C ILE A 141 8.58 -13.60 -7.20
N LEU A 142 7.79 -14.53 -6.64
CA LEU A 142 6.48 -14.91 -7.18
C LEU A 142 5.51 -13.74 -7.16
N TYR A 143 5.50 -12.94 -6.09
CA TYR A 143 4.69 -11.73 -5.97
C TYR A 143 5.01 -10.73 -7.09
N LEU A 144 6.29 -10.47 -7.34
CA LEU A 144 6.74 -9.61 -8.44
C LEU A 144 6.41 -10.20 -9.82
N ALA A 145 6.55 -11.52 -9.99
CA ALA A 145 6.24 -12.21 -11.23
C ALA A 145 4.75 -12.15 -11.58
N LEU A 146 3.86 -12.40 -10.60
CA LEU A 146 2.40 -12.32 -10.76
C LEU A 146 1.95 -10.90 -11.14
N GLN A 147 2.68 -9.88 -10.67
CA GLN A 147 2.41 -8.49 -11.04
C GLN A 147 3.08 -8.05 -12.35
N SER A 148 3.80 -8.93 -13.05
CA SER A 148 4.61 -8.57 -14.22
C SER A 148 5.61 -7.44 -13.94
N ARG A 149 6.25 -7.52 -12.76
CA ARG A 149 7.20 -6.52 -12.27
C ARG A 149 8.57 -7.07 -11.91
N LEU A 150 8.78 -8.38 -11.97
CA LEU A 150 10.14 -8.93 -11.92
C LEU A 150 10.97 -8.36 -13.10
N LEU A 151 12.26 -8.10 -12.91
CA LEU A 151 13.15 -7.75 -14.02
C LEU A 151 13.44 -9.02 -14.80
N THR A 152 13.05 -9.02 -16.07
CA THR A 152 13.22 -10.10 -17.04
C THR A 152 14.03 -9.55 -18.22
N GLY A 153 14.66 -10.43 -19.01
CA GLY A 153 15.53 -10.03 -20.13
C GLY A 153 14.89 -9.01 -21.08
N ASP A 154 13.62 -9.20 -21.46
CA ASP A 154 12.84 -8.25 -22.27
C ASP A 154 12.80 -6.81 -21.69
N ARG A 155 12.65 -6.70 -20.36
CA ARG A 155 12.62 -5.42 -19.64
C ARG A 155 14.00 -4.81 -19.43
N LEU A 156 15.02 -5.66 -19.29
CA LEU A 156 16.42 -5.21 -19.19
C LEU A 156 16.92 -4.66 -20.53
N ALA A 157 16.56 -5.29 -21.65
CA ALA A 157 16.86 -4.78 -22.99
C ALA A 157 16.19 -3.43 -23.27
N THR A 158 14.93 -3.25 -22.83
CA THR A 158 14.24 -1.94 -22.90
C THR A 158 15.01 -0.84 -22.15
N SER A 159 15.80 -1.20 -21.13
CA SER A 159 16.62 -0.28 -20.34
C SER A 159 18.05 -0.14 -20.88
N GLY A 160 18.40 -0.81 -21.99
CA GLY A 160 19.75 -0.85 -22.55
C GLY A 160 20.76 -1.60 -21.67
N CYS A 161 20.31 -2.51 -20.79
CA CYS A 161 21.14 -3.23 -19.84
C CYS A 161 21.38 -4.71 -20.20
N ALA A 162 20.81 -5.20 -21.29
CA ALA A 162 20.98 -6.57 -21.76
C ALA A 162 21.03 -6.62 -23.29
N GLU A 163 22.01 -7.34 -23.82
CA GLU A 163 22.19 -7.58 -25.27
C GLU A 163 21.65 -8.96 -25.67
N ASP A 164 21.84 -9.98 -24.82
CA ASP A 164 21.18 -11.27 -24.95
C ASP A 164 19.95 -11.31 -24.05
N VAL A 165 18.79 -11.54 -24.67
CA VAL A 165 17.49 -11.61 -24.01
C VAL A 165 16.89 -13.00 -24.04
N HIS A 166 17.58 -14.02 -24.57
CA HIS A 166 17.00 -15.36 -24.65
C HIS A 166 16.79 -15.95 -23.26
N CYS A 167 15.71 -16.70 -23.10
CA CYS A 167 15.43 -17.37 -21.83
C CYS A 167 16.51 -18.42 -21.53
N GLY A 168 17.30 -18.21 -20.48
CA GLY A 168 18.35 -19.15 -20.06
C GLY A 168 17.86 -20.54 -19.60
N VAL A 169 16.54 -20.79 -19.60
CA VAL A 169 15.96 -22.10 -19.22
C VAL A 169 15.56 -22.91 -20.45
N CYS A 170 14.86 -22.33 -21.43
CA CYS A 170 14.47 -23.04 -22.65
C CYS A 170 15.34 -22.72 -23.86
N GLY A 171 16.00 -21.56 -23.91
CA GLY A 171 16.82 -21.12 -25.04
C GLY A 171 16.06 -20.81 -26.33
N THR A 172 14.72 -20.90 -26.34
CA THR A 172 13.90 -20.82 -27.56
C THR A 172 13.14 -19.50 -27.74
N GLU A 173 12.76 -18.85 -26.65
CA GLU A 173 12.01 -17.58 -26.65
C GLU A 173 12.74 -16.57 -25.78
N ASP A 174 12.47 -15.28 -26.00
CA ASP A 174 12.95 -14.20 -25.13
C ASP A 174 12.47 -14.40 -23.69
N GLU A 175 13.33 -14.01 -22.76
CA GLU A 175 13.12 -14.02 -21.33
C GLU A 175 12.08 -12.96 -20.94
N SER A 176 10.82 -13.39 -20.94
CA SER A 176 9.68 -12.64 -20.43
C SER A 176 9.06 -13.35 -19.22
N HIS A 177 8.22 -12.65 -18.43
CA HIS A 177 7.46 -13.32 -17.35
C HIS A 177 6.64 -14.49 -17.87
N ASN A 178 6.06 -14.35 -19.06
CA ASN A 178 5.21 -15.39 -19.64
C ASN A 178 6.03 -16.60 -20.07
N CYS A 179 7.21 -16.38 -20.68
CA CYS A 179 8.16 -17.43 -20.98
C CYS A 179 8.62 -18.13 -19.70
N ILE A 180 9.31 -17.42 -18.80
CA ILE A 180 9.93 -18.01 -17.60
C ILE A 180 8.91 -18.68 -16.71
N PHE A 181 7.76 -18.06 -16.45
CA PHE A 181 6.83 -18.60 -15.46
C PHE A 181 5.75 -19.48 -16.07
N PHE A 182 5.37 -19.38 -17.34
CA PHE A 182 4.15 -20.06 -17.81
C PHE A 182 4.31 -20.91 -19.08
N ARG A 183 5.14 -20.50 -20.04
CA ARG A 183 5.30 -21.21 -21.32
C ARG A 183 6.50 -22.14 -21.38
N CYS A 184 7.61 -21.76 -20.75
CA CYS A 184 8.84 -22.54 -20.75
C CYS A 184 8.55 -23.99 -20.29
N LEU A 185 9.09 -24.97 -21.03
CA LEU A 185 8.86 -26.40 -20.79
C LEU A 185 9.10 -26.79 -19.33
N PHE A 186 10.19 -26.31 -18.73
CA PHE A 186 10.51 -26.52 -17.33
C PHE A 186 9.40 -26.00 -16.40
N SER A 187 8.97 -24.76 -16.58
CA SER A 187 7.99 -24.14 -15.71
C SER A 187 6.60 -24.73 -15.87
N SER A 188 6.22 -25.13 -17.10
CA SER A 188 5.00 -25.88 -17.36
C SER A 188 4.96 -27.18 -16.54
N GLN A 189 6.06 -27.94 -16.51
CA GLN A 189 6.18 -29.15 -15.68
C GLN A 189 6.08 -28.85 -14.17
N VAL A 190 6.65 -27.73 -13.70
CA VAL A 190 6.53 -27.31 -12.30
C VAL A 190 5.08 -27.03 -11.92
N TRP A 191 4.30 -26.36 -12.78
CA TRP A 191 2.88 -26.10 -12.52
C TRP A 191 2.01 -27.35 -12.59
N GLN A 192 2.43 -28.37 -13.36
CA GLN A 192 1.75 -29.66 -13.44
C GLN A 192 1.93 -30.53 -12.18
N LYS A 193 2.83 -30.20 -11.24
CA LYS A 193 2.96 -30.94 -9.97
C LYS A 193 1.70 -30.80 -9.10
N GLU A 194 1.28 -31.88 -8.44
CA GLU A 194 0.01 -31.94 -7.68
C GLU A 194 -0.18 -30.81 -6.66
N ARG A 195 0.89 -30.43 -5.94
CA ARG A 195 0.88 -29.33 -4.96
C ARG A 195 0.42 -28.02 -5.60
N ASN A 196 0.87 -27.75 -6.83
CA ASN A 196 0.55 -26.53 -7.56
C ASN A 196 -0.81 -26.65 -8.25
N GLN A 197 -1.15 -27.82 -8.80
CA GLN A 197 -2.46 -28.07 -9.38
C GLN A 197 -3.61 -27.80 -8.41
N ARG A 198 -3.47 -28.08 -7.11
CA ARG A 198 -4.52 -27.78 -6.11
C ARG A 198 -4.89 -26.30 -6.04
N ILE A 199 -3.98 -25.40 -6.39
CA ILE A 199 -4.21 -23.95 -6.39
C ILE A 199 -5.03 -23.53 -7.62
N PHE A 200 -4.81 -24.18 -8.76
CA PHE A 200 -5.51 -23.91 -10.03
C PHE A 200 -6.73 -24.79 -10.28
N ARG A 201 -6.91 -25.93 -9.59
CA ARG A 201 -8.09 -26.81 -9.76
C ARG A 201 -9.41 -26.13 -9.37
N LYS A 202 -9.38 -25.13 -8.47
CA LYS A 202 -10.56 -24.35 -8.07
C LYS A 202 -10.73 -23.05 -8.86
N ILE A 203 -9.73 -22.64 -9.64
CA ILE A 203 -9.69 -21.38 -10.38
C ILE A 203 -9.63 -21.78 -11.85
N THR A 204 -10.71 -21.60 -12.61
CA THR A 204 -10.89 -22.01 -14.01
C THR A 204 -9.98 -21.28 -15.02
N ARG A 205 -8.72 -20.99 -14.67
CA ARG A 205 -7.80 -20.11 -15.40
C ARG A 205 -6.38 -20.65 -15.34
N THR A 206 -5.68 -20.61 -16.48
CA THR A 206 -4.25 -20.94 -16.55
C THR A 206 -3.42 -19.95 -15.73
N PRO A 207 -2.21 -20.31 -15.26
CA PRO A 207 -1.31 -19.40 -14.54
C PRO A 207 -1.08 -18.06 -15.27
N ALA A 208 -1.01 -18.06 -16.60
CA ALA A 208 -0.89 -16.85 -17.41
C ALA A 208 -2.15 -15.96 -17.36
N MET A 209 -3.35 -16.56 -17.35
CA MET A 209 -4.60 -15.80 -17.17
C MET A 209 -4.69 -15.17 -15.79
N LEU A 210 -4.16 -15.84 -14.76
CA LEU A 210 -4.10 -15.27 -13.41
C LEU A 210 -3.17 -14.06 -13.35
N ALA A 211 -1.98 -14.13 -13.96
CA ALA A 211 -1.07 -12.99 -14.03
C ALA A 211 -1.71 -11.80 -14.77
N LYS A 212 -2.40 -12.06 -15.89
CA LYS A 212 -3.18 -11.02 -16.61
C LYS A 212 -4.26 -10.40 -15.72
N GLN A 213 -4.98 -11.22 -14.95
CA GLN A 213 -5.99 -10.73 -14.01
C GLN A 213 -5.37 -9.88 -12.90
N VAL A 214 -4.24 -10.30 -12.32
CA VAL A 214 -3.52 -9.53 -11.29
C VAL A 214 -3.11 -8.16 -11.84
N VAL A 215 -2.61 -8.11 -13.07
CA VAL A 215 -2.24 -6.86 -13.74
C VAL A 215 -3.48 -5.97 -13.96
N GLN A 216 -4.61 -6.53 -14.39
CA GLN A 216 -5.86 -5.78 -14.56
C GLN A 216 -6.42 -5.25 -13.23
N GLU A 217 -6.42 -6.07 -12.17
CA GLU A 217 -6.81 -5.65 -10.82
C GLU A 217 -5.95 -4.50 -10.34
N ARG A 218 -4.62 -4.57 -10.54
CA ARG A 218 -3.71 -3.47 -10.22
C ARG A 218 -4.03 -2.21 -11.02
N LEU A 219 -4.27 -2.31 -12.33
CA LEU A 219 -4.60 -1.14 -13.15
C LEU A 219 -5.92 -0.49 -12.70
N LYS A 220 -6.91 -1.28 -12.29
CA LYS A 220 -8.16 -0.77 -11.70
C LYS A 220 -7.92 -0.05 -10.38
N VAL A 221 -7.06 -0.59 -9.52
CA VAL A 221 -6.68 0.07 -8.25
C VAL A 221 -5.92 1.36 -8.52
N ALA A 222 -4.96 1.36 -9.45
CA ALA A 222 -4.22 2.55 -9.85
C ALA A 222 -5.12 3.62 -10.46
N ALA A 223 -6.11 3.23 -11.28
CA ALA A 223 -7.10 4.16 -11.85
C ALA A 223 -8.01 4.76 -10.76
N LYS A 224 -8.43 3.97 -9.76
CA LYS A 224 -9.19 4.48 -8.61
C LYS A 224 -8.37 5.45 -7.76
N LEU A 225 -7.12 5.11 -7.46
CA LEU A 225 -6.22 5.97 -6.67
C LEU A 225 -5.87 7.25 -7.43
N GLY A 226 -5.63 7.16 -8.74
CA GLY A 226 -5.43 8.30 -9.62
C GLY A 226 -6.67 9.19 -9.69
N ALA A 227 -7.88 8.62 -9.81
CA ALA A 227 -9.12 9.38 -9.78
C ALA A 227 -9.37 10.09 -8.43
N VAL A 228 -8.98 9.47 -7.30
CA VAL A 228 -9.04 10.10 -5.97
C VAL A 228 -7.98 11.20 -5.80
N GLN A 229 -6.78 11.03 -6.37
CA GLN A 229 -5.75 12.07 -6.39
C GLN A 229 -6.13 13.25 -7.31
N PHE A 230 -6.74 13.00 -8.47
CA PHE A 230 -7.23 14.06 -9.36
C PHE A 230 -8.42 14.82 -8.75
N ALA A 231 -9.35 14.13 -8.08
CA ALA A 231 -10.44 14.79 -7.35
C ALA A 231 -9.94 15.68 -6.20
N CYS A 232 -8.83 15.31 -5.54
CA CYS A 232 -8.23 16.09 -4.46
C CYS A 232 -7.37 17.27 -4.96
N VAL A 233 -7.02 17.31 -6.26
CA VAL A 233 -6.21 18.37 -6.88
C VAL A 233 -7.09 19.38 -7.64
N THR A 234 -8.34 19.02 -7.98
CA THR A 234 -9.29 19.94 -8.64
C THR A 234 -10.08 20.83 -7.68
N ASP A 235 -9.93 20.64 -6.36
CA ASP A 235 -10.57 21.45 -5.31
C ASP A 235 -9.58 22.39 -4.59
N LEU A 236 -8.55 22.88 -5.29
CA LEU A 236 -7.67 23.97 -4.87
C LEU A 236 -7.70 25.14 -5.86
#